data_AF-A0A0C9UA13-F1
#
_entry.id   AF-A0A0C9UA13-F1
#
_cell.length_a   1.000
_cell.length_b   1.000
_cell.length_c   1.000
_cell.angle_alpha   90.00
_cell.angle_beta   90.00
_cell.angle_gamma   90.00
#
_symmetry.space_group_name_H-M   'P 1'
#
loop_
_entity.id
_entity.type
_entity.pdbx_description
1 polymer ?
#
loop_
_entity_poly.entity_id
_entity_poly.type
_entity_poly.pdbx_seq_one_letter_code
_entity_poly.pdbx_strand_id
1 'polypeptide(L)' 'MSIDEYLEEENRRGNIITGGGPDSLNKPTTSEQLQLDSEMDGMLQGELKEEEKRQKDETWAQYTDLHPKGEGNTMNTG' A
#
# COMPACT_ATOMS: atom_id res chain seq x y z
N MET A 1 15.52 7.25 33.93
CA MET A 1 15.04 6.57 32.72
C MET A 1 16.20 5.81 32.13
N SER A 2 16.11 4.49 32.13
CA SER A 2 16.97 3.65 31.30
C SER A 2 16.56 3.77 29.82
N ILE A 3 17.45 3.36 28.93
CA ILE A 3 17.16 3.30 27.49
C ILE A 3 15.96 2.37 27.24
N ASP A 4 15.89 1.26 27.97
CA ASP A 4 14.82 0.28 27.84
C ASP A 4 13.47 0.87 28.26
N GLU A 5 13.42 1.60 29.39
CA GLU A 5 12.22 2.31 29.84
C GLU A 5 11.74 3.37 28.83
N TYR A 6 12.68 4.05 28.16
CA TYR A 6 12.35 5.01 27.10
C TYR A 6 11.78 4.32 25.86
N LEU A 7 12.39 3.21 25.41
CA LEU A 7 11.92 2.47 24.24
C LEU A 7 10.55 1.83 24.47
N GLU A 8 10.26 1.33 25.67
CA GLU A 8 8.93 0.81 26.00
C GLU A 8 7.84 1.89 25.95
N GLU A 9 8.15 3.09 26.44
CA GLU A 9 7.24 4.24 26.39
C GLU A 9 7.00 4.69 24.93
N GLU A 10 8.04 4.74 24.10
CA GLU A 10 7.93 5.07 22.69
C GLU A 10 7.20 3.99 21.87
N ASN A 11 7.39 2.72 22.23
CA ASN A 11 6.61 1.61 21.67
C ASN A 11 5.13 1.75 22.01
N ARG A 12 4.80 2.09 23.27
CA ARG A 12 3.42 2.33 23.71
C ARG A 12 2.77 3.50 22.97
N ARG A 13 3.56 4.53 22.65
CA ARG A 13 3.13 5.70 21.86
C ARG A 13 2.97 5.41 20.37
N GLY A 14 3.42 4.25 19.89
CA GLY A 14 3.37 3.88 18.48
C GLY A 14 4.46 4.54 17.64
N ASN A 15 5.51 5.08 18.26
CA ASN A 15 6.63 5.71 17.56
C ASN A 15 7.64 4.68 17.01
N ILE A 16 7.49 3.41 17.39
CA ILE A 16 8.33 2.30 16.92
C ILE A 16 7.54 1.48 15.90
N ILE A 17 7.97 1.52 14.64
CA ILE A 17 7.43 0.67 13.59
C ILE A 17 8.15 -0.69 13.66
N THR A 18 7.38 -1.76 13.84
CA THR A 18 7.89 -3.14 13.85
C THR A 18 7.57 -3.84 12.53
N GLY A 19 8.43 -4.76 12.09
CA GLY A 19 8.21 -5.53 10.84
C GLY A 19 8.69 -4.88 9.54
N GLY A 20 9.45 -3.77 9.63
CA GLY A 20 10.22 -3.18 8.54
C GLY A 20 11.64 -3.77 8.42
N GLY A 21 12.27 -3.68 7.24
CA GLY A 21 13.68 -4.07 7.03
C GLY A 21 13.87 -5.14 5.93
N PRO A 22 14.98 -5.89 5.95
CA PRO A 22 15.27 -6.95 4.97
C PRO A 22 14.17 -8.03 4.90
N ASP A 23 13.47 -8.27 6.01
CA ASP A 23 12.35 -9.21 6.07
C ASP A 23 11.12 -8.75 5.28
N SER A 24 10.95 -7.43 5.09
CA SER A 24 9.89 -6.86 4.26
C SER A 24 10.24 -6.90 2.77
N LEU A 25 11.53 -6.95 2.41
CA LEU A 25 12.00 -7.05 1.03
C LEU A 25 11.67 -8.39 0.37
N ASN A 26 11.63 -9.46 1.16
CA ASN A 26 11.36 -10.81 0.65
C ASN A 26 9.86 -11.15 0.59
N LYS A 27 9.01 -10.30 1.18
CA LYS A 27 7.55 -10.52 1.19
C LYS A 27 6.92 -9.81 0.00
N PRO A 28 6.02 -10.46 -0.75
CA PRO A 28 5.30 -9.79 -1.82
C PRO A 28 4.49 -8.63 -1.23
N THR A 29 4.50 -7.50 -1.94
CA THR A 29 3.60 -6.39 -1.65
C THR A 29 2.15 -6.84 -1.85
N THR A 30 1.20 -6.11 -1.26
CA THR A 30 -0.23 -6.41 -1.44
C THR A 30 -0.65 -6.42 -2.91
N SER A 31 -0.04 -5.57 -3.75
CA SER A 31 -0.28 -5.57 -5.21
C SER A 31 0.29 -6.80 -5.90
N GLU A 32 1.50 -7.23 -5.54
CA GLU A 32 2.12 -8.44 -6.13
C GLU A 32 1.37 -9.70 -5.71
N GLN A 33 0.95 -9.78 -4.44
CA GLN A 33 0.12 -10.89 -3.97
C GLN A 33 -1.23 -10.92 -4.68
N LEU A 34 -1.91 -9.78 -4.83
CA LEU A 34 -3.17 -9.68 -5.55
C LEU A 34 -3.04 -10.13 -7.00
N GLN A 35 -1.91 -9.79 -7.65
CA GLN A 35 -1.62 -10.24 -9.00
C GLN A 35 -1.44 -11.76 -9.08
N LEU A 36 -0.61 -12.33 -8.20
CA LEU A 36 -0.42 -13.79 -8.12
C LEU A 36 -1.74 -14.53 -7.85
N ASP A 37 -2.57 -14.01 -6.94
CA ASP A 37 -3.85 -14.60 -6.60
C ASP A 37 -4.85 -14.50 -7.77
N SER A 38 -4.83 -13.39 -8.53
CA SER A 38 -5.69 -13.19 -9.71
C SER A 38 -5.34 -14.10 -10.88
N GLU A 39 -4.11 -14.63 -10.93
CA GLU A 39 -3.65 -15.54 -12.00
C GLU A 39 -4.06 -17.00 -11.73
N MET A 40 -4.62 -17.33 -10.56
CA MET A 40 -5.12 -18.66 -10.24
C MET A 40 -6.47 -18.94 -10.92
N ASP A 41 -6.41 -19.27 -12.21
CA ASP A 41 -7.56 -19.63 -13.04
C ASP A 41 -8.27 -20.91 -12.53
N GLY A 42 -9.61 -20.90 -12.56
CA GLY A 42 -10.45 -22.03 -12.16
C GLY A 42 -10.77 -22.14 -10.66
N MET A 43 -10.32 -21.21 -9.82
CA MET A 43 -10.76 -21.09 -8.42
C MET A 43 -11.69 -19.89 -8.23
N LEU A 44 -12.76 -20.05 -7.44
CA LEU A 44 -13.66 -18.95 -7.07
C LEU A 44 -12.90 -17.77 -6.45
N GLN A 45 -11.82 -18.06 -5.70
CA GLN A 45 -10.96 -17.00 -5.15
C GLN A 45 -10.22 -16.22 -6.25
N GLY A 46 -9.79 -16.88 -7.33
CA GLY A 46 -9.11 -16.22 -8.45
C GLY A 46 -10.02 -15.21 -9.16
N GLU A 47 -11.25 -15.61 -9.47
CA GLU A 47 -12.25 -14.73 -10.10
C GLU A 47 -12.57 -13.50 -9.22
N LEU A 48 -12.72 -13.71 -7.91
CA LEU A 48 -12.94 -12.60 -6.96
C LEU A 48 -11.73 -11.66 -6.89
N LYS A 49 -10.52 -12.20 -6.97
CA LYS A 49 -9.27 -11.44 -6.93
C LYS A 49 -9.01 -10.68 -8.23
N GLU A 50 -9.40 -11.24 -9.36
CA GLU A 50 -9.39 -10.57 -10.65
C GLU A 50 -10.34 -9.37 -10.66
N GLU A 51 -11.56 -9.54 -10.14
CA GLU A 51 -12.52 -8.45 -10.01
C GLU A 51 -12.03 -7.35 -9.03
N GLU A 52 -11.44 -7.75 -7.90
CA GLU A 52 -10.81 -6.82 -6.95
C GLU A 52 -9.68 -6.01 -7.60
N LYS A 53 -8.85 -6.66 -8.43
CA LYS A 53 -7.80 -6.01 -9.20
C LYS A 53 -8.37 -5.00 -10.20
N ARG A 54 -9.39 -5.39 -10.97
CA ARG A 54 -10.08 -4.51 -11.92
C ARG A 54 -10.64 -3.25 -11.24
N GLN A 55 -11.32 -3.42 -10.10
CA GLN A 55 -11.87 -2.31 -9.33
C GLN A 55 -10.79 -1.35 -8.81
N LYS A 56 -9.67 -1.90 -8.35
CA LYS A 56 -8.54 -1.10 -7.87
C LYS A 56 -7.89 -0.29 -8.99
N ASP A 57 -7.70 -0.92 -10.15
CA ASP A 57 -7.13 -0.27 -11.33
C ASP A 57 -8.05 0.83 -11.86
N GLU A 58 -9.37 0.59 -11.89
CA GLU A 58 -10.36 1.60 -12.27
C GLU A 58 -10.36 2.78 -11.29
N THR A 59 -10.32 2.51 -9.98
CA THR A 59 -10.25 3.56 -8.94
C THR A 59 -8.97 4.37 -9.09
N TRP A 60 -7.85 3.72 -9.38
CA TRP A 60 -6.58 4.40 -9.61
C TRP A 60 -6.62 5.27 -10.87
N ALA A 61 -7.17 4.75 -11.97
CA ALA A 61 -7.35 5.51 -13.21
C ALA A 61 -8.20 6.77 -12.97
N GLN A 62 -9.36 6.62 -12.32
CA GLN A 62 -10.23 7.75 -11.95
C GLN A 62 -9.50 8.77 -11.07
N TYR A 63 -8.73 8.30 -10.08
CA TYR A 63 -7.94 9.20 -9.23
C TYR A 63 -6.90 9.98 -10.04
N THR A 64 -6.17 9.31 -10.94
CA THR A 64 -5.14 9.96 -11.76
C THR A 64 -5.72 10.92 -12.80
N ASP A 65 -6.91 10.63 -13.32
CA ASP A 65 -7.62 11.51 -14.25
C ASP A 65 -8.15 12.76 -13.54
N LEU A 66 -8.65 12.60 -12.31
CA LEU A 66 -9.13 13.70 -11.47
C LEU A 66 -8.00 14.54 -10.85
N HIS A 67 -6.81 13.96 -10.69
CA HIS A 67 -5.66 14.63 -10.07
C HIS A 67 -4.44 14.61 -11.01
N PRO A 68 -4.48 15.40 -12.11
CA PRO A 68 -3.35 15.51 -13.00
C PRO A 68 -2.08 15.96 -12.28
N LYS A 69 -0.94 15.43 -12.73
CA LYS A 69 0.35 15.78 -12.12
C LYS A 69 0.59 17.28 -12.23
N GLY A 70 0.83 17.91 -11.08
CA GLY A 70 1.20 19.32 -11.02
C GLY A 70 0.04 20.30 -10.80
N GLU A 71 -1.20 19.85 -10.53
CA GLU A 71 -2.32 20.75 -10.17
C GLU A 71 -1.96 21.81 -9.13
N GLY A 72 -1.18 21.45 -8.10
CA GLY A 72 -0.73 22.41 -7.08
C GLY A 72 0.30 23.43 -7.58
N ASN A 73 1.09 23.08 -8.60
CA ASN A 73 2.13 23.95 -9.15
C ASN A 73 1.63 24.81 -10.33
N THR A 74 0.57 24.39 -11.02
CA THR A 74 -0.01 25.11 -12.17
C THR A 74 -0.97 26.23 -11.76
N MET A 75 -1.53 26.19 -10.55
CA MET A 75 -2.42 27.23 -10.04
C MET A 75 -1.70 28.53 -9.66
N ASN A 76 -0.37 28.51 -9.51
CA ASN A 76 0.42 29.70 -9.20
C ASN A 76 0.93 30.36 -10.50
N THR A 77 0.00 30.79 -11.36
CA THR A 77 0.31 31.53 -12.59
C THR A 77 -0.05 33.01 -12.42
N GLY A 78 0.72 33.74 -11.60
CA GLY A 78 0.70 35.21 -11.54
C GLY A 78 -0.35 35.84 -10.63
#